data_AF-A0A917MSY6-F1
#
_entry.id   AF-A0A917MSY6-F1
#
_cell.length_a   1.000
_cell.length_b   1.000
_cell.length_c   1.000
_cell.angle_alpha   90.00
_cell.angle_beta   90.00
_cell.angle_gamma   90.00
#
_symmetry.space_group_name_H-M   'P 1'
#
loop_
_entity.id
_entity.type
_entity.pdbx_description
1 polymer ?
#
loop_
_entity_poly.entity_id
_entity_poly.type
_entity_poly.pdbx_seq_one_letter_code
_entity_poly.pdbx_strand_id
1 'polypeptide(L)'
;MPGCKKGYDKYWSNENPKTGFIYDKVKADTSFSIFAAGLERAGLVKFVNVTGLYTVFAPTNTAFRQFFQAKAYSTIADVPVDDLFAMLSYHIANNMWYYYDFSTRFATTQKTAYITRNNKFLNIDVSVADRFTVNGIAVIKSLQDMDAENGVIHGIGEVLIPLPNAEQVLSKDAALAGNVFYQLMQNLASKQYDRFNSYDADRDGKIDSVFYTTYPLLQNVNTSLEYIPNSAPESQGGDPVFTTFLIPDNTVMNTLLAPVLPGFENDIKKLPRLYVQALLESYFIKDSIILSDELMARPRALMAINGELVPALTADKLVLADKRASNGVVHVLNTTFPVPDKLKSAIGTIMTNPEFTDFVEAIQSANLTVAYTATSKAATFLAPTNAAFEAAGINVRKKTLNGVQLTDAQFINIVKQHVISSNLARTALTGSKNTDYASNPLVFTTANNVVSVKSGSGITAEVGTEYRGATGVTNGYVYRVEQVLMPASY
;
A
#
# COMPACT_ATOMS: atom_id res chain seq x y z
N MET A 1 -38.90 -24.28 0.38
CA MET A 1 -37.76 -24.87 -0.36
C MET A 1 -38.19 -25.15 -1.79
N PRO A 2 -37.85 -24.30 -2.77
CA PRO A 2 -38.04 -24.64 -4.17
C PRO A 2 -36.78 -25.41 -4.63
N GLY A 3 -36.98 -26.68 -4.98
CA GLY A 3 -35.92 -27.64 -5.26
C GLY A 3 -35.07 -27.31 -6.48
N CYS A 4 -33.85 -27.87 -6.47
CA CYS A 4 -32.96 -27.99 -7.61
C CYS A 4 -33.71 -28.53 -8.83
N LYS A 5 -34.09 -27.66 -9.76
CA LYS A 5 -34.51 -28.02 -11.11
C LYS A 5 -33.82 -27.10 -12.12
N LYS A 6 -32.60 -27.47 -12.51
CA LYS A 6 -31.98 -27.18 -13.81
C LYS A 6 -31.08 -28.37 -14.16
N GLY A 7 -31.26 -28.90 -15.37
CA GLY A 7 -30.93 -30.28 -15.77
C GLY A 7 -29.47 -30.68 -15.66
N TYR A 8 -29.24 -31.77 -14.92
CA TYR A 8 -28.01 -32.57 -14.93
C TYR A 8 -27.64 -33.00 -16.36
N ASP A 9 -28.65 -33.33 -17.16
CA ASP A 9 -28.54 -33.91 -18.50
C ASP A 9 -28.02 -32.95 -19.58
N LYS A 10 -27.93 -31.64 -19.31
CA LYS A 10 -27.39 -30.64 -20.27
C LYS A 10 -25.87 -30.51 -20.20
N TYR A 11 -25.27 -30.92 -19.09
CA TYR A 11 -23.81 -30.85 -18.84
C TYR A 11 -23.20 -32.22 -18.52
N TRP A 12 -24.03 -33.25 -18.37
CA TRP A 12 -23.62 -34.65 -18.37
C TRP A 12 -24.03 -35.28 -19.70
N SER A 13 -23.07 -35.47 -20.60
CA SER A 13 -23.24 -36.33 -21.78
C SER A 13 -22.30 -37.52 -21.70
N ASN A 14 -22.77 -38.70 -22.12
CA ASN A 14 -21.91 -39.87 -22.34
C ASN A 14 -20.94 -39.66 -23.52
N GLU A 15 -21.02 -38.54 -24.22
CA GLU A 15 -20.18 -38.19 -25.37
C GLU A 15 -18.87 -37.50 -24.97
N ASN A 16 -18.75 -37.01 -23.72
CA ASN A 16 -17.53 -36.37 -23.22
C ASN A 16 -17.17 -36.89 -21.82
N PRO A 17 -16.62 -38.11 -21.70
CA PRO A 17 -16.29 -38.68 -20.40
C PRO A 17 -15.28 -37.78 -19.67
N LYS A 18 -15.58 -37.51 -18.39
CA LYS A 18 -14.66 -36.89 -17.41
C LYS A 18 -13.53 -37.87 -17.09
N THR A 19 -12.74 -38.25 -18.07
CA THR A 19 -11.62 -39.17 -17.92
C THR A 19 -10.31 -38.40 -18.07
N GLY A 20 -9.41 -38.60 -17.11
CA GLY A 20 -8.11 -37.96 -17.08
C GLY A 20 -8.12 -36.61 -16.37
N PHE A 21 -6.97 -36.27 -15.80
CA PHE A 21 -6.75 -34.98 -15.15
C PHE A 21 -6.51 -33.88 -16.19
N ILE A 22 -6.58 -32.62 -15.75
CA ILE A 22 -6.40 -31.45 -16.62
C ILE A 22 -5.14 -31.58 -17.49
N TYR A 23 -4.02 -31.98 -16.88
CA TYR A 23 -2.77 -32.14 -17.61
C TYR A 23 -2.86 -33.22 -18.70
N ASP A 24 -3.47 -34.37 -18.43
CA ASP A 24 -3.63 -35.44 -19.42
C ASP A 24 -4.50 -34.98 -20.61
N LYS A 25 -5.58 -34.24 -20.33
CA LYS A 25 -6.44 -33.63 -21.36
C LYS A 25 -5.68 -32.61 -22.20
N VAL A 26 -4.97 -31.68 -21.56
CA VAL A 26 -4.14 -30.66 -22.21
C VAL A 26 -3.04 -31.30 -23.07
N LYS A 27 -2.44 -32.40 -22.60
CA LYS A 27 -1.38 -33.11 -23.32
C LYS A 27 -1.92 -33.87 -24.53
N ALA A 28 -3.12 -34.45 -24.42
CA ALA A 28 -3.75 -35.20 -25.52
C ALA A 28 -4.26 -34.29 -26.65
N ASP A 29 -4.67 -33.06 -26.35
CA ASP A 29 -5.12 -32.11 -27.36
C ASP A 29 -3.94 -31.40 -28.05
N THR A 30 -3.78 -31.69 -29.34
CA THR A 30 -2.72 -31.09 -30.16
C THR A 30 -2.74 -29.56 -30.19
N SER A 31 -3.88 -28.92 -29.92
CA SER A 31 -4.06 -27.46 -29.86
C SER A 31 -3.30 -26.81 -28.71
N PHE A 32 -2.98 -27.56 -27.65
CA PHE A 32 -2.33 -27.08 -26.43
C PHE A 32 -0.91 -27.64 -26.22
N SER A 33 -0.31 -28.27 -27.24
CA SER A 33 1.01 -28.93 -27.13
C SER A 33 2.13 -28.04 -26.54
N ILE A 34 2.18 -26.74 -26.87
CA ILE A 34 3.18 -25.81 -26.32
C ILE A 34 2.89 -25.49 -24.84
N PHE A 35 1.61 -25.35 -24.49
CA PHE A 35 1.19 -25.14 -23.10
C PHE A 35 1.53 -26.36 -22.24
N ALA A 36 1.27 -27.57 -22.73
CA ALA A 36 1.63 -28.82 -22.07
C ALA A 36 3.15 -28.90 -21.78
N ALA A 37 3.98 -28.63 -22.79
CA ALA A 37 5.44 -28.58 -22.63
C ALA A 37 5.88 -27.49 -21.65
N GLY A 38 5.19 -26.35 -21.63
CA GLY A 38 5.40 -25.29 -20.66
C GLY A 38 5.12 -25.73 -19.22
N LEU A 39 3.99 -26.42 -18.98
CA LEU A 39 3.63 -26.95 -17.66
C LEU A 39 4.65 -27.97 -17.15
N GLU A 40 5.16 -28.84 -18.03
CA GLU A 40 6.24 -29.79 -17.72
C GLU A 40 7.52 -29.05 -17.31
N ARG A 41 7.98 -28.09 -18.13
CA ARG A 41 9.22 -27.34 -17.89
C ARG A 41 9.14 -26.45 -16.64
N ALA A 42 7.97 -25.87 -16.37
CA ALA A 42 7.73 -25.07 -15.17
C ALA A 42 7.57 -25.93 -13.89
N GLY A 43 7.49 -27.25 -14.00
CA GLY A 43 7.21 -28.12 -12.87
C GLY A 43 5.79 -27.94 -12.30
N LEU A 44 4.84 -27.49 -13.12
CA LEU A 44 3.45 -27.26 -12.72
C LEU A 44 2.56 -28.51 -12.81
N VAL A 45 3.03 -29.55 -13.50
CA VAL A 45 2.31 -30.85 -13.61
C VAL A 45 1.96 -31.40 -12.23
N LYS A 46 2.85 -31.24 -11.23
CA LYS A 46 2.60 -31.70 -9.84
C LYS A 46 1.41 -31.02 -9.16
N PHE A 47 0.90 -29.91 -9.71
CA PHE A 47 -0.26 -29.18 -9.17
C PHE A 47 -1.54 -29.41 -9.96
N VAL A 48 -1.45 -29.59 -11.28
CA VAL A 48 -2.64 -29.78 -12.15
C VAL A 48 -2.89 -31.25 -12.53
N ASN A 49 -2.00 -32.15 -12.14
CA ASN A 49 -2.11 -33.60 -12.32
C ASN A 49 -2.27 -34.35 -11.00
N VAL A 50 -2.98 -33.74 -10.04
CA VAL A 50 -3.33 -34.33 -8.75
C VAL A 50 -4.81 -34.10 -8.45
N THR A 51 -5.35 -34.80 -7.46
CA THR A 51 -6.71 -34.58 -6.98
C THR A 51 -6.86 -33.16 -6.44
N GLY A 52 -7.87 -32.44 -6.91
CA GLY A 52 -8.15 -31.07 -6.56
C GLY A 52 -9.27 -30.52 -7.43
N LEU A 53 -9.60 -29.24 -7.25
CA LEU A 53 -10.58 -28.54 -8.08
C LEU A 53 -9.89 -27.33 -8.68
N TYR A 54 -9.74 -27.32 -10.01
CA TYR A 54 -9.04 -26.25 -10.72
C TYR A 54 -9.80 -25.79 -11.96
N THR A 55 -9.55 -24.54 -12.35
CA THR A 55 -9.90 -23.98 -13.66
C THR A 55 -8.62 -23.55 -14.35
N VAL A 56 -8.42 -24.04 -15.57
CA VAL A 56 -7.24 -23.68 -16.38
C VAL A 56 -7.67 -22.95 -17.64
N PHE A 57 -7.20 -21.72 -17.80
CA PHE A 57 -7.34 -20.97 -19.03
C PHE A 57 -6.16 -21.35 -19.94
N ALA A 58 -6.34 -22.28 -20.87
CA ALA A 58 -5.25 -22.86 -21.66
C ALA A 58 -5.01 -22.06 -22.95
N PRO A 59 -3.84 -21.43 -23.15
CA PRO A 59 -3.52 -20.77 -24.41
C PRO A 59 -3.25 -21.78 -25.51
N THR A 60 -3.83 -21.53 -26.69
CA THR A 60 -3.55 -22.35 -27.89
C THR A 60 -2.09 -22.22 -28.34
N ASN A 61 -1.61 -23.15 -29.18
CA ASN A 61 -0.30 -23.04 -29.79
C ASN A 61 -0.12 -21.73 -30.59
N THR A 62 -1.21 -21.20 -31.18
CA THR A 62 -1.18 -19.91 -31.88
C THR A 62 -0.92 -18.77 -30.91
N ALA A 63 -1.58 -18.77 -29.74
CA ALA A 63 -1.34 -17.81 -28.67
C ALA A 63 0.13 -17.78 -28.23
N PHE A 64 0.74 -18.96 -28.03
CA PHE A 64 2.15 -19.06 -27.66
C PHE A 64 3.10 -18.56 -28.75
N ARG A 65 2.83 -18.87 -30.02
CA ARG A 65 3.64 -18.35 -31.14
C ARG A 65 3.60 -16.83 -31.22
N GLN A 66 2.43 -16.22 -30.99
CA GLN A 66 2.29 -14.76 -30.90
C GLN A 66 3.09 -14.20 -29.71
N PHE A 67 3.01 -14.85 -28.54
CA PHE A 67 3.80 -14.48 -27.37
C PHE A 67 5.31 -14.54 -27.63
N PHE A 68 5.79 -15.63 -28.26
CA PHE A 68 7.20 -15.78 -28.62
C PHE A 68 7.67 -14.68 -29.55
N GLN A 69 6.89 -14.38 -30.59
CA GLN A 69 7.18 -13.28 -31.50
C GLN A 69 7.25 -11.94 -30.77
N ALA A 70 6.30 -11.65 -29.88
CA ALA A 70 6.24 -10.41 -29.11
C ALA A 70 7.41 -10.23 -28.12
N LYS A 71 7.97 -11.34 -27.62
CA LYS A 71 9.09 -11.35 -26.66
C LYS A 71 10.45 -11.67 -27.31
N ALA A 72 10.50 -11.84 -28.63
CA ALA A 72 11.69 -12.28 -29.36
C ALA A 72 12.25 -13.63 -28.86
N TYR A 73 11.37 -14.53 -28.41
CA TYR A 73 11.71 -15.93 -28.15
C TYR A 73 11.49 -16.77 -29.41
N SER A 74 12.25 -17.84 -29.58
CA SER A 74 12.05 -18.82 -30.67
C SER A 74 11.18 -19.98 -30.21
N THR A 75 11.34 -20.42 -28.97
CA THR A 75 10.61 -21.55 -28.39
C THR A 75 10.29 -21.34 -26.91
N ILE A 76 9.49 -22.24 -26.34
CA ILE A 76 9.20 -22.28 -24.89
C ILE A 76 10.47 -22.47 -24.05
N ALA A 77 11.55 -23.02 -24.62
CA ALA A 77 12.81 -23.26 -23.92
C ALA A 77 13.58 -21.95 -23.65
N ASP A 78 13.33 -20.91 -24.44
CA ASP A 78 14.00 -19.61 -24.33
C ASP A 78 13.40 -18.74 -23.21
N VAL A 79 12.18 -19.05 -22.77
CA VAL A 79 11.52 -18.34 -21.67
C VAL A 79 12.23 -18.70 -20.35
N PRO A 80 12.71 -17.74 -19.54
CA PRO A 80 13.27 -18.05 -18.23
C PRO A 80 12.32 -18.89 -17.38
N VAL A 81 12.83 -19.91 -16.68
CA VAL A 81 11.95 -20.91 -16.01
C VAL A 81 11.09 -20.27 -14.93
N ASP A 82 11.60 -19.25 -14.24
CA ASP A 82 10.86 -18.54 -13.18
C ASP A 82 9.75 -17.67 -13.76
N ASP A 83 10.02 -16.96 -14.85
CA ASP A 83 9.00 -16.20 -15.60
C ASP A 83 7.93 -17.13 -16.18
N LEU A 84 8.34 -18.30 -16.71
CA LEU A 84 7.43 -19.32 -17.21
C LEU A 84 6.54 -19.87 -16.10
N PHE A 85 7.11 -20.18 -14.92
CA PHE A 85 6.34 -20.64 -13.76
C PHE A 85 5.32 -19.60 -13.31
N ALA A 86 5.73 -18.34 -13.16
CA ALA A 86 4.84 -17.26 -12.75
C ALA A 86 3.71 -17.05 -13.76
N MET A 87 4.05 -17.01 -15.06
CA MET A 87 3.10 -16.84 -16.15
C MET A 87 2.09 -17.98 -16.21
N LEU A 88 2.54 -19.24 -16.21
CA LEU A 88 1.63 -20.38 -16.30
C LEU A 88 0.80 -20.57 -15.02
N SER A 89 1.34 -20.22 -13.85
CA SER A 89 0.57 -20.18 -12.59
C SER A 89 -0.59 -19.18 -12.65
N TYR A 90 -0.44 -18.09 -13.43
CA TYR A 90 -1.50 -17.10 -13.63
C TYR A 90 -2.66 -17.62 -14.51
N HIS A 91 -2.47 -18.72 -15.23
CA HIS A 91 -3.53 -19.37 -16.01
C HIS A 91 -4.35 -20.37 -15.19
N ILE A 92 -3.96 -20.64 -13.95
CA ILE A 92 -4.57 -21.64 -13.08
C ILE A 92 -5.31 -20.94 -11.94
N ALA A 93 -6.61 -21.12 -11.86
CA ALA A 93 -7.46 -20.66 -10.77
C ALA A 93 -7.96 -21.84 -9.93
N ASN A 94 -8.24 -21.59 -8.65
CA ASN A 94 -8.81 -22.61 -7.75
C ASN A 94 -10.32 -22.75 -7.96
N ASN A 95 -10.82 -23.97 -7.72
CA ASN A 95 -12.18 -24.48 -7.98
C ASN A 95 -12.51 -24.72 -9.45
N MET A 96 -13.60 -25.46 -9.68
CA MET A 96 -14.15 -25.73 -11.01
C MET A 96 -15.17 -24.63 -11.35
N TRP A 97 -14.76 -23.67 -12.14
CA TRP A 97 -15.63 -22.61 -12.66
C TRP A 97 -15.97 -22.88 -14.12
N TYR A 98 -17.17 -23.37 -14.36
CA TYR A 98 -17.74 -23.41 -15.70
C TYR A 98 -18.26 -22.02 -16.10
N TYR A 99 -18.48 -21.80 -17.39
CA TYR A 99 -19.14 -20.58 -17.86
C TYR A 99 -20.50 -20.36 -17.18
N TYR A 100 -21.23 -21.44 -16.88
CA TYR A 100 -22.48 -21.36 -16.13
C TYR A 100 -22.29 -20.77 -14.72
N ASP A 101 -21.23 -21.15 -14.01
CA ASP A 101 -20.96 -20.65 -12.66
C ASP A 101 -20.59 -19.16 -12.69
N PHE A 102 -19.76 -18.76 -13.67
CA PHE A 102 -19.45 -17.35 -13.87
C PHE A 102 -20.72 -16.56 -14.24
N SER A 103 -21.47 -17.00 -15.25
CA SER A 103 -22.65 -16.26 -15.72
C SER A 103 -23.74 -16.15 -14.64
N THR A 104 -23.99 -17.19 -13.85
CA THR A 104 -24.99 -17.11 -12.76
C THR A 104 -24.56 -16.19 -11.64
N ARG A 105 -23.27 -16.15 -11.31
CA ARG A 105 -22.74 -15.33 -10.23
C ARG A 105 -22.50 -13.87 -10.62
N PHE A 106 -22.27 -13.57 -11.90
CA PHE A 106 -21.85 -12.24 -12.38
C PHE A 106 -22.67 -11.66 -13.55
N ALA A 107 -23.82 -12.24 -13.90
CA ALA A 107 -24.67 -11.75 -14.99
C ALA A 107 -25.02 -10.25 -14.91
N THR A 108 -25.04 -9.66 -13.71
CA THR A 108 -25.51 -8.28 -13.47
C THR A 108 -24.46 -7.35 -12.87
N THR A 109 -23.22 -7.80 -12.66
CA THR A 109 -22.17 -6.97 -12.05
C THR A 109 -20.80 -7.30 -12.62
N GLN A 110 -20.13 -6.31 -13.19
CA GLN A 110 -18.68 -6.38 -13.45
C GLN A 110 -17.93 -6.31 -12.11
N LYS A 111 -17.79 -7.45 -11.44
CA LYS A 111 -16.88 -7.61 -10.31
C LYS A 111 -16.14 -8.93 -10.44
N THR A 112 -14.82 -8.83 -10.48
CA THR A 112 -13.99 -9.80 -11.15
C THR A 112 -12.64 -9.89 -10.46
N ALA A 113 -12.48 -10.92 -9.66
CA ALA A 113 -11.24 -11.17 -8.95
C ALA A 113 -11.19 -12.64 -8.56
N TYR A 114 -10.76 -13.48 -9.50
CA TYR A 114 -10.40 -14.86 -9.17
C TYR A 114 -8.91 -14.93 -8.88
N ILE A 115 -8.57 -15.31 -7.64
CA ILE A 115 -7.18 -15.51 -7.26
C ILE A 115 -6.64 -16.72 -8.02
N THR A 116 -5.56 -16.48 -8.75
CA THR A 116 -4.82 -17.51 -9.46
C THR A 116 -3.79 -18.15 -8.54
N ARG A 117 -3.15 -19.23 -8.98
CA ARG A 117 -1.99 -19.80 -8.30
C ARG A 117 -0.82 -18.80 -8.21
N ASN A 118 -0.76 -17.81 -9.10
CA ASN A 118 0.21 -16.73 -9.00
C ASN A 118 -0.18 -15.63 -7.98
N ASN A 119 -1.23 -15.82 -7.19
CA ASN A 119 -1.76 -14.85 -6.21
C ASN A 119 -2.17 -13.49 -6.80
N LYS A 120 -2.42 -13.46 -8.11
CA LYS A 120 -2.95 -12.31 -8.84
C LYS A 120 -4.36 -12.60 -9.32
N PHE A 121 -5.14 -11.56 -9.52
CA PHE A 121 -6.52 -11.67 -9.93
C PHE A 121 -6.70 -11.73 -11.45
N LEU A 122 -7.69 -12.53 -11.87
CA LEU A 122 -8.24 -12.50 -13.23
C LEU A 122 -9.52 -11.67 -13.27
N ASN A 123 -9.62 -10.84 -14.30
CA ASN A 123 -10.82 -10.08 -14.63
C ASN A 123 -11.74 -10.94 -15.54
N ILE A 124 -12.86 -11.47 -15.02
CA ILE A 124 -13.79 -12.33 -15.78
C ILE A 124 -15.05 -11.57 -16.22
N ASP A 125 -15.17 -11.22 -17.50
CA ASP A 125 -16.38 -10.55 -17.99
C ASP A 125 -17.34 -11.53 -18.68
N VAL A 126 -18.49 -11.72 -18.03
CA VAL A 126 -19.66 -12.47 -18.53
C VAL A 126 -20.94 -11.64 -18.47
N SER A 127 -20.81 -10.32 -18.41
CA SER A 127 -21.94 -9.39 -18.23
C SER A 127 -22.80 -9.20 -19.49
N VAL A 128 -22.35 -9.72 -20.63
CA VAL A 128 -23.12 -9.78 -21.88
C VAL A 128 -23.28 -11.24 -22.28
N ALA A 129 -24.47 -11.61 -22.74
CA ALA A 129 -24.75 -12.97 -23.20
C ALA A 129 -23.75 -13.38 -24.30
N ASP A 130 -23.24 -14.61 -24.22
CA ASP A 130 -22.22 -15.17 -25.12
C ASP A 130 -20.86 -14.46 -25.10
N ARG A 131 -20.67 -13.46 -24.24
CA ARG A 131 -19.36 -12.87 -23.95
C ARG A 131 -18.77 -13.59 -22.75
N PHE A 132 -17.64 -14.25 -22.96
CA PHE A 132 -16.81 -14.78 -21.89
C PHE A 132 -15.38 -14.33 -22.14
N THR A 133 -14.91 -13.37 -21.36
CA THR A 133 -13.53 -12.90 -21.46
C THR A 133 -12.80 -12.98 -20.13
N VAL A 134 -11.48 -13.14 -20.23
CA VAL A 134 -10.54 -13.26 -19.11
C VAL A 134 -9.46 -12.22 -19.36
N ASN A 135 -9.36 -11.21 -18.50
CA ASN A 135 -8.54 -10.02 -18.73
C ASN A 135 -8.80 -9.34 -20.09
N GLY A 136 -10.05 -9.42 -20.59
CA GLY A 136 -10.43 -8.90 -21.90
C GLY A 136 -10.16 -9.86 -23.07
N ILE A 137 -9.42 -10.96 -22.86
CA ILE A 137 -9.16 -11.99 -23.86
C ILE A 137 -10.38 -12.91 -23.95
N ALA A 138 -10.95 -13.08 -25.14
CA ALA A 138 -12.09 -13.95 -25.33
C ALA A 138 -11.73 -15.43 -25.15
N VAL A 139 -12.58 -16.16 -24.43
CA VAL A 139 -12.55 -17.63 -24.39
C VAL A 139 -13.07 -18.16 -25.72
N ILE A 140 -12.35 -19.11 -26.30
CA ILE A 140 -12.70 -19.71 -27.58
C ILE A 140 -13.89 -20.64 -27.34
N LYS A 141 -15.04 -20.31 -27.94
CA LYS A 141 -16.31 -21.01 -27.70
C LYS A 141 -16.26 -22.52 -27.95
N SER A 142 -15.46 -22.99 -28.91
CA SER A 142 -15.28 -24.42 -29.20
C SER A 142 -14.33 -25.15 -28.25
N LEU A 143 -13.59 -24.42 -27.41
CA LEU A 143 -12.64 -24.94 -26.42
C LEU A 143 -13.03 -24.53 -24.99
N GLN A 144 -14.28 -24.08 -24.80
CA GLN A 144 -14.84 -23.69 -23.51
C GLN A 144 -15.38 -24.92 -22.77
N ASP A 145 -15.37 -24.88 -21.44
CA ASP A 145 -16.00 -25.89 -20.57
C ASP A 145 -15.50 -27.32 -20.87
N MET A 146 -14.23 -27.49 -21.22
CA MET A 146 -13.64 -28.81 -21.46
C MET A 146 -13.44 -29.53 -20.12
N ASP A 147 -14.19 -30.60 -19.90
CA ASP A 147 -14.20 -31.34 -18.63
C ASP A 147 -12.92 -32.16 -18.37
N ALA A 148 -12.45 -32.14 -17.13
CA ALA A 148 -11.45 -33.06 -16.57
C ALA A 148 -11.91 -33.58 -15.20
N GLU A 149 -11.30 -34.64 -14.69
CA GLU A 149 -11.69 -35.21 -13.38
C GLU A 149 -11.41 -34.26 -12.20
N ASN A 150 -10.34 -33.47 -12.30
CA ASN A 150 -9.90 -32.53 -11.27
C ASN A 150 -10.14 -31.05 -11.64
N GLY A 151 -10.91 -30.78 -12.70
CA GLY A 151 -11.09 -29.41 -13.14
C GLY A 151 -11.82 -29.18 -14.46
N VAL A 152 -11.74 -27.94 -14.92
CA VAL A 152 -12.28 -27.48 -16.21
C VAL A 152 -11.24 -26.67 -16.96
N ILE A 153 -11.19 -26.85 -18.28
CA ILE A 153 -10.28 -26.13 -19.17
C ILE A 153 -11.09 -25.17 -20.05
N HIS A 154 -10.59 -23.95 -20.19
CA HIS A 154 -11.12 -22.92 -21.10
C HIS A 154 -10.00 -22.49 -22.06
N GLY A 155 -10.11 -22.85 -23.34
CA GLY A 155 -9.14 -22.46 -24.35
C GLY A 155 -9.18 -20.96 -24.66
N ILE A 156 -8.02 -20.31 -24.70
CA ILE A 156 -7.89 -18.87 -24.98
C ILE A 156 -6.92 -18.59 -26.15
N GLY A 157 -7.17 -17.48 -26.84
CA GLY A 157 -6.42 -17.05 -28.03
C GLY A 157 -5.11 -16.33 -27.73
N GLU A 158 -4.85 -15.97 -26.48
CA GLU A 158 -3.67 -15.21 -26.04
C GLU A 158 -3.10 -15.78 -24.75
N VAL A 159 -1.82 -15.51 -24.46
CA VAL A 159 -1.17 -15.92 -23.21
C VAL A 159 -1.45 -14.86 -22.14
N LEU A 160 -2.01 -15.27 -21.00
CA LEU A 160 -2.22 -14.40 -19.84
C LEU A 160 -0.87 -14.03 -19.21
N ILE A 161 -0.54 -12.75 -19.26
CA ILE A 161 0.68 -12.23 -18.64
C ILE A 161 0.30 -11.53 -17.34
N PRO A 162 0.77 -12.00 -16.17
CA PRO A 162 0.53 -11.31 -14.92
C PRO A 162 1.20 -9.94 -14.92
N LEU A 163 0.46 -8.88 -14.60
CA LEU A 163 1.06 -7.56 -14.38
C LEU A 163 1.92 -7.60 -13.11
N PRO A 164 3.06 -6.88 -13.06
CA PRO A 164 3.76 -6.64 -11.80
C PRO A 164 2.86 -5.89 -10.80
N ASN A 165 3.05 -6.12 -9.51
CA ASN A 165 2.39 -5.30 -8.48
C ASN A 165 2.99 -3.88 -8.45
N ALA A 166 2.34 -2.95 -7.76
CA ALA A 166 2.76 -1.55 -7.76
C ALA A 166 4.17 -1.38 -7.18
N GLU A 167 4.57 -2.15 -6.16
CA GLU A 167 5.95 -2.13 -5.64
C GLU A 167 6.97 -2.56 -6.69
N GLN A 168 6.68 -3.61 -7.46
CA GLN A 168 7.52 -4.07 -8.56
C GLN A 168 7.58 -3.04 -9.70
N VAL A 169 6.46 -2.39 -10.02
CA VAL A 169 6.43 -1.28 -10.99
C VAL A 169 7.32 -0.13 -10.53
N LEU A 170 7.17 0.31 -9.27
CA LEU A 170 7.95 1.41 -8.70
C LEU A 170 9.44 1.09 -8.63
N SER A 171 9.81 -0.13 -8.25
CA SER A 171 11.20 -0.53 -8.04
C SER A 171 11.97 -0.93 -9.30
N LYS A 172 11.27 -1.41 -10.35
CA LYS A 172 11.93 -1.95 -11.56
C LYS A 172 11.80 -1.06 -12.77
N ASP A 173 10.78 -0.20 -12.84
CA ASP A 173 10.65 0.71 -13.97
C ASP A 173 11.70 1.82 -13.89
N ALA A 174 12.48 2.01 -14.96
CA ALA A 174 13.60 2.96 -14.96
C ALA A 174 13.17 4.41 -14.69
N ALA A 175 11.96 4.80 -15.07
CA ALA A 175 11.44 6.16 -14.83
C ALA A 175 10.95 6.35 -13.39
N LEU A 176 10.65 5.27 -12.66
CA LEU A 176 10.08 5.30 -11.32
C LEU A 176 11.09 4.92 -10.23
N ALA A 177 11.99 3.97 -10.49
CA ALA A 177 12.93 3.45 -9.51
C ALA A 177 13.92 4.53 -9.03
N GLY A 178 14.30 5.44 -9.93
CA GLY A 178 15.12 6.61 -9.63
C GLY A 178 14.34 7.84 -9.17
N ASN A 179 13.01 7.74 -8.99
CA ASN A 179 12.19 8.88 -8.61
C ASN A 179 12.34 9.18 -7.12
N VAL A 180 12.57 10.45 -6.77
CA VAL A 180 12.73 10.95 -5.40
C VAL A 180 11.50 10.66 -4.55
N PHE A 181 10.29 10.73 -5.10
CA PHE A 181 9.06 10.36 -4.42
C PHE A 181 9.09 8.89 -3.97
N TYR A 182 9.51 7.97 -4.85
CA TYR A 182 9.65 6.56 -4.47
C TYR A 182 10.72 6.38 -3.40
N GLN A 183 11.85 7.09 -3.49
CA GLN A 183 12.88 7.05 -2.45
C GLN A 183 12.36 7.57 -1.09
N LEU A 184 11.51 8.60 -1.08
CA LEU A 184 10.83 9.06 0.12
C LEU A 184 9.85 8.00 0.67
N MET A 185 9.11 7.32 -0.20
CA MET A 185 8.28 6.19 0.24
C MET A 185 9.13 5.16 0.97
N GLN A 186 10.32 4.85 0.47
CA GLN A 186 11.23 3.88 1.10
C GLN A 186 11.69 4.28 2.51
N ASN A 187 11.67 5.57 2.86
CA ASN A 187 11.91 6.01 4.25
C ASN A 187 10.79 5.60 5.21
N LEU A 188 9.60 5.29 4.68
CA LEU A 188 8.43 4.82 5.44
C LEU A 188 8.21 3.31 5.31
N ALA A 189 9.06 2.61 4.54
CA ALA A 189 8.92 1.19 4.26
C ALA A 189 9.12 0.33 5.52
N SER A 190 8.36 -0.75 5.58
CA SER A 190 8.54 -1.85 6.52
C SER A 190 8.54 -3.17 5.74
N LYS A 191 9.20 -4.19 6.28
CA LYS A 191 9.15 -5.55 5.76
C LYS A 191 8.21 -6.37 6.62
N GLN A 192 7.26 -7.04 5.99
CA GLN A 192 6.28 -7.91 6.65
C GLN A 192 6.46 -9.34 6.19
N TYR A 193 6.32 -10.29 7.11
CA TYR A 193 6.43 -11.71 6.82
C TYR A 193 5.24 -12.14 5.95
N ASP A 194 5.54 -12.70 4.79
CA ASP A 194 4.56 -13.28 3.90
C ASP A 194 4.20 -14.68 4.39
N ARG A 195 3.22 -14.76 5.29
CA ARG A 195 2.76 -16.06 5.81
C ARG A 195 2.14 -16.97 4.75
N PHE A 196 1.80 -16.48 3.56
CA PHE A 196 1.16 -17.28 2.53
C PHE A 196 2.18 -17.83 1.53
N ASN A 197 3.18 -17.03 1.15
CA ASN A 197 4.28 -17.49 0.29
C ASN A 197 5.35 -18.30 1.04
N SER A 198 5.35 -18.31 2.37
CA SER A 198 6.32 -19.05 3.18
C SER A 198 5.98 -20.53 3.43
N TYR A 199 4.77 -20.98 3.10
CA TYR A 199 4.38 -22.40 3.20
C TYR A 199 4.13 -23.07 1.83
N ASP A 200 4.01 -22.30 0.74
CA ASP A 200 3.94 -22.87 -0.61
C ASP A 200 5.37 -23.18 -1.05
N ALA A 201 5.83 -24.40 -0.76
CA ALA A 201 7.02 -24.96 -1.36
C ALA A 201 6.84 -24.90 -2.89
N ASP A 202 7.54 -23.99 -3.55
CA ASP A 202 7.33 -23.70 -4.95
C ASP A 202 7.85 -24.84 -5.85
N ARG A 203 8.22 -24.53 -7.10
CA ARG A 203 8.80 -25.49 -8.04
C ARG A 203 9.94 -26.31 -7.42
N ASP A 204 10.81 -25.70 -6.62
CA ASP A 204 12.10 -26.29 -6.18
C ASP A 204 12.14 -26.76 -4.72
N GLY A 205 11.04 -26.57 -3.98
CA GLY A 205 10.96 -26.98 -2.57
C GLY A 205 11.62 -26.02 -1.59
N LYS A 206 12.07 -24.85 -2.05
CA LYS A 206 12.58 -23.75 -1.24
C LYS A 206 11.54 -22.62 -1.17
N ILE A 207 11.81 -21.68 -0.27
CA ILE A 207 10.97 -20.51 -0.04
C ILE A 207 11.74 -19.30 -0.59
N ASP A 208 11.38 -18.83 -1.78
CA ASP A 208 12.14 -17.80 -2.50
C ASP A 208 12.00 -16.39 -1.90
N SER A 209 10.85 -16.04 -1.31
CA SER A 209 10.71 -14.74 -0.63
C SER A 209 9.74 -14.78 0.55
N VAL A 210 10.33 -14.57 1.74
CA VAL A 210 9.63 -14.63 3.02
C VAL A 210 9.02 -13.27 3.41
N PHE A 211 9.36 -12.18 2.71
CA PHE A 211 8.94 -10.84 3.09
C PHE A 211 8.45 -9.99 1.91
N TYR A 212 7.47 -9.13 2.17
CA TYR A 212 6.99 -8.09 1.25
C TYR A 212 7.12 -6.69 1.85
N THR A 213 7.17 -5.67 0.99
CA THR A 213 7.25 -4.25 1.43
C THR A 213 5.85 -3.72 1.75
N THR A 214 5.72 -3.04 2.89
CA THR A 214 4.53 -2.27 3.28
C THR A 214 4.91 -0.86 3.68
N TYR A 215 3.93 0.04 3.72
CA TYR A 215 4.11 1.43 4.19
C TYR A 215 3.12 1.72 5.33
N PRO A 216 3.39 1.26 6.56
CA PRO A 216 2.41 1.31 7.66
C PRO A 216 1.91 2.71 8.02
N LEU A 217 2.69 3.75 7.70
CA LEU A 217 2.33 5.15 7.94
C LEU A 217 1.43 5.74 6.85
N LEU A 218 1.35 5.12 5.67
CA LEU A 218 0.49 5.53 4.56
C LEU A 218 -0.77 4.66 4.57
N GLN A 219 -1.82 5.16 5.23
CA GLN A 219 -3.02 4.36 5.48
C GLN A 219 -3.69 3.90 4.18
N ASN A 220 -3.91 2.59 4.06
CA ASN A 220 -4.54 1.93 2.90
C ASN A 220 -3.79 2.12 1.57
N VAL A 221 -2.48 2.41 1.62
CA VAL A 221 -1.60 2.33 0.45
C VAL A 221 -1.02 0.93 0.38
N ASN A 222 -1.54 0.15 -0.57
CA ASN A 222 -1.11 -1.22 -0.79
C ASN A 222 -0.27 -1.27 -2.06
N THR A 223 1.03 -1.61 -1.93
CA THR A 223 1.95 -1.66 -3.07
C THR A 223 2.33 -3.08 -3.47
N SER A 224 2.59 -3.95 -2.49
CA SER A 224 2.99 -5.34 -2.72
C SER A 224 1.80 -6.31 -2.71
N LEU A 225 0.83 -6.06 -1.84
CA LEU A 225 -0.33 -6.94 -1.65
C LEU A 225 -1.42 -6.65 -2.69
N GLU A 226 -1.99 -7.72 -3.23
CA GLU A 226 -3.10 -7.67 -4.19
C GLU A 226 -4.47 -7.71 -3.49
N TYR A 227 -4.55 -8.28 -2.30
CA TYR A 227 -5.77 -8.37 -1.50
C TYR A 227 -5.51 -8.31 0.00
N ILE A 228 -6.55 -7.97 0.74
CA ILE A 228 -6.61 -8.15 2.19
C ILE A 228 -7.35 -9.46 2.46
N PRO A 229 -6.75 -10.45 3.13
CA PRO A 229 -7.44 -11.69 3.48
C PRO A 229 -8.69 -11.37 4.32
N ASN A 230 -9.83 -11.97 3.98
CA ASN A 230 -11.01 -11.88 4.82
C ASN A 230 -10.74 -12.60 6.16
N SER A 231 -11.49 -12.23 7.22
CA SER A 231 -11.40 -12.88 8.53
C SER A 231 -11.86 -14.35 8.54
N ALA A 232 -12.35 -14.86 7.41
CA ALA A 232 -12.74 -16.26 7.26
C ALA A 232 -11.50 -17.16 7.09
N PRO A 233 -11.46 -18.33 7.75
CA PRO A 233 -10.34 -19.25 7.60
C PRO A 233 -10.31 -19.82 6.18
N GLU A 234 -9.09 -19.87 5.66
CA GLU A 234 -8.58 -20.82 4.67
C GLU A 234 -9.55 -21.19 3.54
N SER A 235 -9.37 -20.51 2.41
CA SER A 235 -9.91 -20.78 1.09
C SER A 235 -11.05 -19.84 0.67
N GLN A 236 -10.71 -19.02 -0.33
CA GLN A 236 -11.61 -18.27 -1.22
C GLN A 236 -12.08 -16.89 -0.73
N GLY A 237 -11.14 -15.96 -0.62
CA GLY A 237 -11.47 -14.54 -0.77
C GLY A 237 -10.64 -13.62 0.09
N GLY A 238 -10.05 -12.65 -0.56
CA GLY A 238 -9.72 -11.38 0.05
C GLY A 238 -10.30 -10.28 -0.80
N ASP A 239 -10.64 -9.15 -0.18
CA ASP A 239 -11.06 -7.99 -0.95
C ASP A 239 -9.85 -7.44 -1.71
N PRO A 240 -9.96 -7.30 -3.04
CA PRO A 240 -8.87 -6.76 -3.83
C PRO A 240 -8.58 -5.34 -3.37
N VAL A 241 -7.31 -5.02 -3.21
CA VAL A 241 -6.86 -3.69 -2.85
C VAL A 241 -6.24 -3.02 -4.06
N PHE A 242 -6.62 -1.77 -4.26
CA PHE A 242 -6.12 -0.97 -5.36
C PHE A 242 -5.54 0.33 -4.84
N THR A 243 -4.51 0.85 -5.48
CA THR A 243 -3.99 2.19 -5.20
C THR A 243 -3.68 2.92 -6.50
N THR A 244 -4.17 4.15 -6.60
CA THR A 244 -3.74 5.08 -7.65
C THR A 244 -2.65 5.99 -7.11
N PHE A 245 -1.53 6.06 -7.82
CA PHE A 245 -0.35 6.84 -7.46
C PHE A 245 -0.25 8.06 -8.39
N LEU A 246 -0.13 9.24 -7.79
CA LEU A 246 0.02 10.52 -8.48
C LEU A 246 1.40 11.08 -8.19
N ILE A 247 2.44 10.51 -8.79
CA ILE A 247 3.83 10.72 -8.41
C ILE A 247 4.39 11.98 -9.05
N PRO A 248 4.80 13.03 -8.31
CA PRO A 248 5.53 14.13 -8.91
C PRO A 248 6.87 13.67 -9.48
N ASP A 249 7.29 14.26 -10.60
CA ASP A 249 8.60 14.00 -11.17
C ASP A 249 9.74 14.56 -10.28
N ASN A 250 10.97 14.21 -10.62
CA ASN A 250 12.13 14.63 -9.84
C ASN A 250 12.34 16.15 -9.83
N THR A 251 11.94 16.87 -10.88
CA THR A 251 12.06 18.33 -10.93
C THR A 251 11.14 18.97 -9.89
N VAL A 252 9.89 18.50 -9.83
CA VAL A 252 8.91 18.93 -8.84
C VAL A 252 9.37 18.55 -7.43
N MET A 253 9.75 17.30 -7.22
CA MET A 253 10.20 16.81 -5.91
C MET A 253 11.42 17.58 -5.39
N ASN A 254 12.41 17.83 -6.23
CA ASN A 254 13.60 18.60 -5.85
C ASN A 254 13.23 20.04 -5.47
N THR A 255 12.30 20.65 -6.20
CA THR A 255 11.82 22.01 -5.89
C THR A 255 11.10 22.06 -4.54
N LEU A 256 10.25 21.07 -4.26
CA LEU A 256 9.52 20.97 -2.99
C LEU A 256 10.43 20.79 -1.79
N LEU A 257 11.50 20.00 -1.94
CA LEU A 257 12.40 19.63 -0.87
C LEU A 257 13.55 20.62 -0.66
N ALA A 258 13.88 21.45 -1.65
CA ALA A 258 14.99 22.40 -1.59
C ALA A 258 15.01 23.31 -0.34
N PRO A 259 13.88 23.81 0.19
CA PRO A 259 13.88 24.64 1.40
C PRO A 259 14.20 23.85 2.69
N VAL A 260 14.02 22.53 2.68
CA VAL A 260 14.09 21.69 3.89
C VAL A 260 15.39 20.90 3.96
N LEU A 261 15.84 20.36 2.82
CA LEU A 261 16.98 19.45 2.73
C LEU A 261 18.30 19.97 3.34
N PRO A 262 18.67 21.26 3.24
CA PRO A 262 19.91 21.75 3.86
C PRO A 262 19.96 21.51 5.38
N GLY A 263 18.82 21.56 6.06
CA GLY A 263 18.72 21.27 7.50
C GLY A 263 18.98 19.79 7.85
N PHE A 264 18.93 18.90 6.86
CA PHE A 264 19.10 17.46 7.00
C PHE A 264 20.28 16.95 6.15
N GLU A 265 21.34 17.76 6.07
CA GLU A 265 22.59 17.41 5.38
C GLU A 265 22.40 17.07 3.89
N ASN A 266 21.34 17.59 3.27
CA ASN A 266 20.93 17.28 1.91
C ASN A 266 20.67 15.78 1.66
N ASP A 267 20.36 15.01 2.71
CA ASP A 267 20.03 13.60 2.62
C ASP A 267 18.53 13.38 2.88
N ILE A 268 17.81 12.98 1.83
CA ILE A 268 16.38 12.67 1.91
C ILE A 268 16.07 11.59 2.95
N LYS A 269 17.01 10.69 3.25
CA LYS A 269 16.84 9.61 4.25
C LYS A 269 16.83 10.12 5.68
N LYS A 270 17.37 11.32 5.91
CA LYS A 270 17.38 11.99 7.21
C LYS A 270 16.13 12.82 7.47
N LEU A 271 15.25 13.00 6.48
CA LEU A 271 14.01 13.73 6.65
C LEU A 271 13.11 13.03 7.70
N PRO A 272 12.44 13.80 8.59
CA PRO A 272 11.56 13.22 9.60
C PRO A 272 10.40 12.45 8.97
N ARG A 273 10.12 11.25 9.49
CA ARG A 273 9.11 10.35 8.91
C ARG A 273 7.72 10.97 8.90
N LEU A 274 7.39 11.81 9.88
CA LEU A 274 6.11 12.51 9.91
C LEU A 274 6.00 13.58 8.81
N TYR A 275 7.09 14.30 8.52
CA TYR A 275 7.13 15.24 7.39
C TYR A 275 6.95 14.50 6.07
N VAL A 276 7.71 13.40 5.88
CA VAL A 276 7.62 12.56 4.68
C VAL A 276 6.22 11.97 4.52
N GLN A 277 5.63 11.44 5.60
CA GLN A 277 4.24 10.96 5.60
C GLN A 277 3.28 12.07 5.16
N ALA A 278 3.33 13.24 5.80
CA ALA A 278 2.42 14.34 5.50
C ALA A 278 2.51 14.79 4.03
N LEU A 279 3.71 14.81 3.46
CA LEU A 279 3.92 15.14 2.05
C LEU A 279 3.33 14.07 1.11
N LEU A 280 3.62 12.80 1.35
CA LEU A 280 3.26 11.71 0.44
C LEU A 280 1.76 11.42 0.44
N GLU A 281 1.05 11.60 1.56
CA GLU A 281 -0.39 11.29 1.67
C GLU A 281 -1.30 12.07 0.71
N SER A 282 -0.85 13.21 0.16
CA SER A 282 -1.61 13.95 -0.85
C SER A 282 -1.64 13.28 -2.22
N TYR A 283 -0.78 12.28 -2.46
CA TYR A 283 -0.49 11.74 -3.79
C TYR A 283 -0.96 10.30 -3.99
N PHE A 284 -1.77 9.77 -3.08
CA PHE A 284 -2.40 8.47 -3.24
C PHE A 284 -3.91 8.60 -3.19
N ILE A 285 -4.59 7.81 -4.01
CA ILE A 285 -6.03 7.56 -3.89
C ILE A 285 -6.17 6.07 -3.58
N LYS A 286 -6.69 5.76 -2.39
CA LYS A 286 -6.90 4.38 -1.94
C LYS A 286 -8.07 3.72 -2.66
N ASP A 287 -8.07 2.38 -2.63
CA ASP A 287 -9.15 1.49 -3.05
C ASP A 287 -9.71 1.81 -4.45
N SER A 288 -8.84 2.27 -5.36
CA SER A 288 -9.24 2.68 -6.70
C SER A 288 -8.13 2.57 -7.73
N ILE A 289 -8.53 2.29 -8.97
CA ILE A 289 -7.73 2.44 -10.18
C ILE A 289 -8.36 3.58 -10.98
N ILE A 290 -7.69 4.73 -11.04
CA ILE A 290 -8.18 5.89 -11.78
C ILE A 290 -7.23 6.15 -12.94
N LEU A 291 -7.71 5.92 -14.15
CA LEU A 291 -6.95 6.14 -15.39
C LEU A 291 -6.92 7.62 -15.75
N SER A 292 -6.05 8.03 -16.67
CA SER A 292 -5.89 9.44 -17.05
C SER A 292 -7.20 10.05 -17.56
N ASP A 293 -8.02 9.28 -18.28
CA ASP A 293 -9.31 9.75 -18.78
C ASP A 293 -10.28 10.11 -17.63
N GLU A 294 -10.33 9.31 -16.56
CA GLU A 294 -11.15 9.64 -15.37
C GLU A 294 -10.51 10.78 -14.56
N LEU A 295 -9.18 10.85 -14.46
CA LEU A 295 -8.47 11.96 -13.79
C LEU A 295 -8.82 13.31 -14.43
N MET A 296 -8.91 13.36 -15.77
CA MET A 296 -9.21 14.57 -16.53
C MET A 296 -10.71 14.85 -16.61
N ALA A 297 -11.54 13.85 -16.91
CA ALA A 297 -12.99 14.01 -17.01
C ALA A 297 -13.63 14.33 -15.66
N ARG A 298 -13.03 13.82 -14.58
CA ARG A 298 -13.34 14.11 -13.18
C ARG A 298 -14.85 14.05 -12.89
N PRO A 299 -15.50 12.89 -13.14
CA PRO A 299 -16.95 12.74 -12.96
C PRO A 299 -17.40 12.86 -11.51
N ARG A 300 -16.46 12.82 -10.57
CA ARG A 300 -16.66 12.95 -9.12
C ARG A 300 -15.46 13.66 -8.48
N ALA A 301 -15.65 14.14 -7.26
CA ALA A 301 -14.54 14.59 -6.44
C ALA A 301 -13.60 13.42 -6.12
N LEU A 302 -12.31 13.61 -6.35
CA LEU A 302 -11.27 12.66 -5.99
C LEU A 302 -10.61 13.14 -4.70
N MET A 303 -10.50 12.23 -3.74
CA MET A 303 -9.91 12.51 -2.43
C MET A 303 -8.61 11.72 -2.27
N ALA A 304 -7.55 12.39 -1.84
CA ALA A 304 -6.32 11.74 -1.45
C ALA A 304 -6.47 11.06 -0.08
N ILE A 305 -5.51 10.21 0.29
CA ILE A 305 -5.58 9.46 1.56
C ILE A 305 -5.48 10.36 2.80
N ASN A 306 -4.94 11.58 2.69
CA ASN A 306 -4.98 12.59 3.75
C ASN A 306 -6.37 13.23 3.94
N GLY A 307 -7.34 12.90 3.09
CA GLY A 307 -8.70 13.47 3.11
C GLY A 307 -8.85 14.78 2.34
N GLU A 308 -7.79 15.28 1.70
CA GLU A 308 -7.84 16.49 0.88
C GLU A 308 -8.30 16.18 -0.55
N LEU A 309 -8.88 17.19 -1.23
CA LEU A 309 -9.25 17.07 -2.62
C LEU A 309 -8.01 17.03 -3.51
N VAL A 310 -7.96 16.06 -4.41
CA VAL A 310 -6.97 16.05 -5.50
C VAL A 310 -7.28 17.24 -6.43
N PRO A 311 -6.29 18.11 -6.74
CA PRO A 311 -6.48 19.21 -7.68
C PRO A 311 -6.89 18.74 -9.08
N ALA A 312 -7.52 19.63 -9.86
CA ALA A 312 -7.84 19.29 -11.25
C ALA A 312 -6.55 19.16 -12.06
N LEU A 313 -6.45 18.08 -12.83
CA LEU A 313 -5.31 17.78 -13.68
C LEU A 313 -5.72 17.88 -15.15
N THR A 314 -4.83 18.44 -15.95
CA THR A 314 -4.93 18.50 -17.41
C THR A 314 -3.89 17.59 -18.03
N ALA A 315 -4.07 17.22 -19.30
CA ALA A 315 -3.17 16.27 -19.99
C ALA A 315 -1.71 16.72 -19.99
N ASP A 316 -1.42 18.03 -20.07
CA ASP A 316 -0.06 18.59 -20.02
C ASP A 316 0.62 18.39 -18.66
N LYS A 317 -0.12 17.99 -17.63
CA LYS A 317 0.44 17.66 -16.31
C LYS A 317 0.95 16.25 -16.18
N LEU A 318 0.57 15.35 -17.10
CA LEU A 318 0.96 13.94 -17.08
C LEU A 318 2.25 13.76 -17.89
N VAL A 319 3.35 13.45 -17.20
CA VAL A 319 4.63 13.03 -17.80
C VAL A 319 4.57 11.57 -18.22
N LEU A 320 3.94 10.75 -17.39
CA LEU A 320 3.62 9.34 -17.66
C LEU A 320 2.18 9.11 -17.20
N ALA A 321 1.36 8.56 -18.08
CA ALA A 321 -0.03 8.21 -17.75
C ALA A 321 -0.21 6.69 -17.79
N ASP A 322 -1.14 6.20 -16.97
CA ASP A 322 -1.67 4.83 -17.05
C ASP A 322 -0.63 3.72 -16.95
N LYS A 323 0.43 3.91 -16.15
CA LYS A 323 1.37 2.82 -15.87
C LYS A 323 0.71 1.82 -14.92
N ARG A 324 0.06 0.82 -15.50
CA ARG A 324 -0.73 -0.18 -14.77
C ARG A 324 0.14 -1.15 -13.97
N ALA A 325 -0.35 -1.49 -12.80
CA ALA A 325 0.08 -2.59 -11.94
C ALA A 325 -1.10 -3.55 -11.72
N SER A 326 -0.87 -4.73 -11.16
CA SER A 326 -1.96 -5.67 -10.82
C SER A 326 -2.88 -5.14 -9.71
N ASN A 327 -2.35 -4.32 -8.79
CA ASN A 327 -3.07 -3.70 -7.67
C ASN A 327 -3.11 -2.17 -7.74
N GLY A 328 -2.99 -1.57 -8.93
CA GLY A 328 -2.99 -0.11 -9.02
C GLY A 328 -2.63 0.46 -10.37
N VAL A 329 -2.48 1.79 -10.39
CA VAL A 329 -2.01 2.53 -11.56
C VAL A 329 -1.15 3.70 -11.11
N VAL A 330 -0.04 3.92 -11.82
CA VAL A 330 0.90 5.00 -11.57
C VAL A 330 0.78 6.05 -12.66
N HIS A 331 0.68 7.30 -12.25
CA HIS A 331 0.82 8.48 -13.08
C HIS A 331 1.99 9.30 -12.57
N VAL A 332 2.82 9.82 -13.47
CA VAL A 332 3.90 10.76 -13.14
C VAL A 332 3.47 12.16 -13.54
N LEU A 333 3.66 13.13 -12.65
CA LEU A 333 3.17 14.49 -12.78
C LEU A 333 4.31 15.51 -12.82
N ASN A 334 4.22 16.51 -13.69
CA ASN A 334 5.12 17.68 -13.67
C ASN A 334 4.58 18.83 -12.80
N THR A 335 3.67 18.53 -11.87
CA THR A 335 3.06 19.49 -10.96
C THR A 335 3.04 18.96 -9.54
N THR A 336 2.95 19.88 -8.58
CA THR A 336 2.71 19.59 -7.17
C THR A 336 1.25 19.85 -6.79
N PHE A 337 0.85 19.36 -5.62
CA PHE A 337 -0.38 19.73 -4.96
C PHE A 337 -0.13 20.80 -3.89
N PRO A 338 -1.19 21.44 -3.36
CA PRO A 338 -1.08 22.40 -2.26
C PRO A 338 -0.38 21.79 -1.04
N VAL A 339 0.19 22.66 -0.21
CA VAL A 339 0.79 22.24 1.07
C VAL A 339 -0.27 21.50 1.91
N PRO A 340 0.01 20.27 2.39
CA PRO A 340 -0.91 19.51 3.22
C PRO A 340 -1.26 20.23 4.53
N ASP A 341 -2.48 20.07 5.02
CA ASP A 341 -2.96 20.69 6.26
C ASP A 341 -2.16 20.29 7.49
N LYS A 342 -1.62 19.06 7.52
CA LYS A 342 -0.69 18.61 8.58
C LYS A 342 0.53 19.53 8.70
N LEU A 343 1.06 20.02 7.57
CA LEU A 343 2.21 20.93 7.55
C LEU A 343 1.83 22.39 7.90
N LYS A 344 0.54 22.74 7.81
CA LYS A 344 0.00 24.04 8.25
C LYS A 344 -0.32 24.09 9.76
N SER A 345 -0.29 22.94 10.44
CA SER A 345 -0.55 22.85 11.87
C SER A 345 0.55 23.50 12.72
N ALA A 346 0.31 23.67 14.02
CA ALA A 346 1.35 24.18 14.93
C ALA A 346 2.58 23.25 14.93
N ILE A 347 2.40 21.93 15.05
CA ILE A 347 3.49 20.95 14.94
C ILE A 347 4.17 21.00 13.56
N GLY A 348 3.43 21.32 12.50
CA GLY A 348 3.96 21.52 11.15
C GLY A 348 5.14 22.50 11.10
N THR A 349 5.16 23.52 11.98
CA THR A 349 6.24 24.51 12.06
C THR A 349 7.60 23.96 12.50
N ILE A 350 7.61 22.80 13.19
CA ILE A 350 8.82 22.15 13.67
C ILE A 350 9.11 20.81 12.97
N MET A 351 8.20 20.31 12.12
CA MET A 351 8.38 19.04 11.40
C MET A 351 9.59 19.03 10.47
N THR A 352 10.02 20.20 10.00
CA THR A 352 11.18 20.38 9.12
C THR A 352 12.39 20.97 9.84
N ASN A 353 12.33 21.09 11.16
CA ASN A 353 13.43 21.61 11.96
C ASN A 353 14.27 20.44 12.51
N PRO A 354 15.58 20.37 12.20
CA PRO A 354 16.45 19.29 12.64
C PRO A 354 16.64 19.22 14.16
N GLU A 355 16.30 20.26 14.92
CA GLU A 355 16.39 20.26 16.39
C GLU A 355 15.28 19.42 17.07
N PHE A 356 14.17 19.15 16.39
CA PHE A 356 12.96 18.56 16.99
C PHE A 356 12.56 17.20 16.40
N THR A 357 13.46 16.53 15.69
CA THR A 357 13.16 15.25 15.02
C THR A 357 12.65 14.19 15.99
N ASP A 358 13.19 14.12 17.21
CA ASP A 358 12.78 13.16 18.22
C ASP A 358 11.39 13.47 18.79
N PHE A 359 11.06 14.74 19.02
CA PHE A 359 9.73 15.11 19.48
C PHE A 359 8.66 14.81 18.42
N VAL A 360 8.96 15.12 17.16
CA VAL A 360 8.10 14.84 16.01
C VAL A 360 7.91 13.33 15.82
N GLU A 361 8.98 12.53 15.91
CA GLU A 361 8.91 11.07 15.89
C GLU A 361 8.15 10.51 17.11
N ALA A 362 8.23 11.17 18.27
CA ALA A 362 7.51 10.76 19.47
C ALA A 362 5.99 10.95 19.32
N ILE A 363 5.56 12.06 18.70
CA ILE A 363 4.15 12.29 18.34
C ILE A 363 3.64 11.20 17.39
N GLN A 364 4.45 10.80 16.41
CA GLN A 364 4.12 9.71 15.48
C GLN A 364 4.06 8.35 16.18
N SER A 365 5.07 8.03 16.98
CA SER A 365 5.19 6.75 17.71
C SER A 365 4.15 6.57 18.82
N ALA A 366 3.62 7.69 19.36
CA ALA A 366 2.53 7.73 20.32
C ALA A 366 1.13 7.68 19.65
N ASN A 367 1.06 7.59 18.32
CA ASN A 367 -0.20 7.63 17.56
C ASN A 367 -1.03 8.91 17.83
N LEU A 368 -0.36 10.04 18.10
CA LEU A 368 -0.99 11.34 18.39
C LEU A 368 -0.98 12.28 17.17
N THR A 369 -0.45 11.82 16.04
CA THR A 369 -0.33 12.61 14.81
C THR A 369 -1.65 13.25 14.40
N VAL A 370 -2.72 12.47 14.22
CA VAL A 370 -4.03 13.00 13.76
C VAL A 370 -4.54 14.10 14.69
N ALA A 371 -4.40 13.94 16.00
CA ALA A 371 -4.87 14.91 16.98
C ALA A 371 -4.02 16.18 17.02
N TYR A 372 -2.70 16.07 16.89
CA TYR A 372 -1.75 17.18 17.13
C TYR A 372 -1.32 17.90 15.86
N THR A 373 -1.54 17.30 14.70
CA THR A 373 -1.30 17.94 13.40
C THR A 373 -2.60 18.42 12.76
N ALA A 374 -3.71 18.41 13.48
CA ALA A 374 -4.92 19.04 13.01
C ALA A 374 -4.70 20.57 12.96
N THR A 375 -5.08 21.20 11.85
CA THR A 375 -5.59 22.59 11.92
C THR A 375 -6.80 22.57 12.89
N SER A 376 -7.46 23.61 13.38
CA SER A 376 -8.46 23.49 14.49
C SER A 376 -7.97 23.04 15.89
N LYS A 377 -6.90 22.24 16.08
CA LYS A 377 -6.37 21.93 17.43
C LYS A 377 -5.64 23.14 18.00
N ALA A 378 -6.39 24.00 18.71
CA ALA A 378 -5.93 25.16 19.48
C ALA A 378 -5.13 24.78 20.74
N ALA A 379 -3.81 24.60 20.64
CA ALA A 379 -2.99 24.13 21.77
C ALA A 379 -1.61 24.82 21.87
N THR A 380 -0.99 24.76 23.05
CA THR A 380 0.41 25.13 23.26
C THR A 380 1.26 23.88 23.44
N PHE A 381 2.25 23.70 22.57
CA PHE A 381 3.20 22.60 22.58
C PHE A 381 4.53 23.08 23.17
N LEU A 382 5.07 22.33 24.12
CA LEU A 382 6.42 22.51 24.65
C LEU A 382 7.30 21.45 23.99
N ALA A 383 8.01 21.80 22.92
CA ALA A 383 8.79 20.86 22.13
C ALA A 383 10.20 20.68 22.72
N PRO A 384 10.54 19.50 23.28
CA PRO A 384 11.89 19.20 23.71
C PRO A 384 12.80 19.04 22.51
N THR A 385 14.03 19.53 22.61
CA THR A 385 15.06 19.32 21.60
C THR A 385 15.52 17.86 21.56
N ASN A 386 16.16 17.44 20.48
CA ASN A 386 16.78 16.11 20.40
C ASN A 386 17.79 15.89 21.55
N ALA A 387 18.57 16.91 21.90
CA ALA A 387 19.50 16.87 23.04
C ALA A 387 18.76 16.64 24.37
N ALA A 388 17.53 17.15 24.53
CA ALA A 388 16.71 16.88 25.71
C ALA A 388 16.28 15.42 25.79
N PHE A 389 15.90 14.80 24.66
CA PHE A 389 15.56 13.37 24.60
C PHE A 389 16.78 12.49 24.92
N GLU A 390 17.93 12.83 24.36
CA GLU A 390 19.20 12.15 24.63
C GLU A 390 19.58 12.26 26.12
N ALA A 391 19.55 13.47 26.69
CA ALA A 391 19.87 13.70 28.10
C ALA A 391 18.90 12.99 29.06
N ALA A 392 17.63 12.87 28.68
CA ALA A 392 16.63 12.11 29.42
C ALA A 392 16.81 10.58 29.28
N GLY A 393 17.70 10.10 28.41
CA GLY A 393 17.90 8.68 28.13
C GLY A 393 16.71 8.04 27.39
N ILE A 394 15.91 8.83 26.67
CA ILE A 394 14.74 8.34 25.95
C ILE A 394 15.12 7.94 24.53
N ASN A 395 14.86 6.68 24.17
CA ASN A 395 14.87 6.25 22.78
C ASN A 395 13.44 6.22 22.25
N VAL A 396 13.12 7.16 21.37
CA VAL A 396 11.77 7.34 20.83
C VAL A 396 11.28 6.11 20.05
N ARG A 397 12.12 5.55 19.17
CA ARG A 397 11.74 4.42 18.31
C ARG A 397 11.60 3.12 19.08
N LYS A 398 12.48 2.89 20.06
CA LYS A 398 12.40 1.71 20.93
C LYS A 398 11.41 1.91 22.08
N LYS A 399 10.90 3.13 22.29
CA LYS A 399 10.07 3.52 23.43
C LYS A 399 10.71 3.09 24.76
N THR A 400 11.99 3.42 24.95
CA THR A 400 12.71 3.09 26.19
C THR A 400 13.10 4.36 26.95
N LEU A 401 13.16 4.28 28.28
CA LEU A 401 13.72 5.30 29.17
C LEU A 401 14.89 4.68 29.94
N ASN A 402 16.10 5.21 29.78
CA ASN A 402 17.34 4.66 30.35
C ASN A 402 17.51 3.15 30.05
N GLY A 403 17.13 2.73 28.84
CA GLY A 403 17.17 1.33 28.39
C GLY A 403 16.02 0.44 28.87
N VAL A 404 15.13 0.93 29.75
CA VAL A 404 13.95 0.20 30.22
C VAL A 404 12.78 0.43 29.26
N GLN A 405 12.12 -0.65 28.83
CA GLN A 405 10.96 -0.58 27.94
C GLN A 405 9.79 0.14 28.63
N LEU A 406 9.26 1.18 27.99
CA LEU A 406 8.02 1.83 28.39
C LEU A 406 6.83 1.07 27.80
N THR A 407 5.75 1.00 28.57
CA THR A 407 4.43 0.66 28.02
C THR A 407 3.95 1.76 27.06
N ASP A 408 3.04 1.42 26.14
CA ASP A 408 2.46 2.42 25.24
C ASP A 408 1.78 3.56 25.99
N ALA A 409 1.05 3.24 27.07
CA ALA A 409 0.42 4.25 27.92
C ALA A 409 1.47 5.19 28.54
N GLN A 410 2.59 4.63 29.01
CA GLN A 410 3.64 5.44 29.60
C GLN A 410 4.26 6.41 28.60
N PHE A 411 4.62 5.90 27.43
CA PHE A 411 5.20 6.71 26.35
C PHE A 411 4.23 7.79 25.87
N ILE A 412 2.95 7.45 25.66
CA ILE A 412 1.89 8.40 25.29
C ILE A 412 1.75 9.52 26.33
N ASN A 413 1.80 9.18 27.63
CA ASN A 413 1.65 10.16 28.70
C ASN A 413 2.84 11.13 28.77
N ILE A 414 4.06 10.67 28.49
CA ILE A 414 5.23 11.56 28.36
C ILE A 414 5.00 12.57 27.24
N VAL A 415 4.53 12.14 26.06
CA VAL A 415 4.25 13.06 24.95
C VAL A 415 3.12 14.03 25.30
N LYS A 416 2.03 13.54 25.90
CA LYS A 416 0.89 14.36 26.33
C LYS A 416 1.26 15.40 27.39
N GLN A 417 2.27 15.13 28.24
CA GLN A 417 2.77 16.08 29.23
C GLN A 417 3.28 17.37 28.61
N HIS A 418 3.66 17.34 27.33
CA HIS A 418 4.21 18.48 26.60
C HIS A 418 3.14 19.31 25.87
N VAL A 419 1.85 19.01 26.07
CA VAL A 419 0.76 19.67 25.35
C VAL A 419 -0.22 20.26 26.33
N ILE A 420 -0.43 21.57 26.23
CA ILE A 420 -1.48 22.30 26.96
C ILE A 420 -2.64 22.49 26.00
N SER A 421 -3.83 22.01 26.37
CA SER A 421 -5.06 22.07 25.56
C SER A 421 -5.64 23.49 25.37
N SER A 422 -4.86 24.54 25.63
CA SER A 422 -5.23 25.92 25.41
C SER A 422 -4.14 26.62 24.61
N ASN A 423 -4.54 27.46 23.66
CA ASN A 423 -3.64 28.25 22.83
C ASN A 423 -3.14 29.48 23.59
N LEU A 424 -2.03 29.34 24.30
CA LEU A 424 -1.48 30.35 25.21
C LEU A 424 -0.19 30.95 24.66
N ALA A 425 -0.17 32.27 24.52
CA ALA A 425 1.06 33.04 24.29
C ALA A 425 1.98 32.96 25.52
N ARG A 426 3.28 33.26 25.34
CA ARG A 426 4.28 33.20 26.41
C ARG A 426 3.88 33.97 27.68
N THR A 427 3.24 35.13 27.53
CA THR A 427 2.78 35.95 28.68
C THR A 427 1.65 35.31 29.49
N ALA A 428 0.90 34.37 28.91
CA ALA A 428 -0.17 33.63 29.58
C ALA A 428 0.29 32.30 30.19
N LEU A 429 1.56 31.92 29.98
CA LEU A 429 2.21 30.77 30.61
C LEU A 429 2.64 31.11 32.04
N THR A 430 1.66 31.19 32.94
CA THR A 430 1.85 31.49 34.36
C THR A 430 1.00 30.57 35.24
N GLY A 431 1.51 30.25 36.43
CA GLY A 431 0.81 29.39 37.39
C GLY A 431 0.64 27.96 36.90
N SER A 432 -0.38 27.27 37.40
CA SER A 432 -0.66 25.87 37.04
C SER A 432 -1.45 25.79 35.72
N LYS A 433 -0.97 24.99 34.76
CA LYS A 433 -1.66 24.68 33.50
C LYS A 433 -1.84 23.17 33.36
N ASN A 434 -3.05 22.74 33.06
CA ASN A 434 -3.33 21.34 32.76
C ASN A 434 -2.74 20.97 31.39
N THR A 435 -2.23 19.74 31.30
CA THR A 435 -1.74 19.15 30.07
C THR A 435 -2.79 18.20 29.48
N ASP A 436 -2.54 17.68 28.28
CA ASP A 436 -3.33 16.60 27.69
C ASP A 436 -3.20 15.28 28.48
N TYR A 437 -2.26 15.20 29.43
CA TYR A 437 -2.21 14.13 30.43
C TYR A 437 -2.93 14.57 31.72
N ALA A 438 -4.18 14.13 31.86
CA ALA A 438 -5.04 14.54 32.97
C ALA A 438 -4.37 14.35 34.36
N SER A 439 -4.59 15.31 35.26
CA SER A 439 -4.10 15.32 36.64
C SER A 439 -2.59 15.47 36.83
N ASN A 440 -1.83 15.86 35.79
CA ASN A 440 -0.40 16.20 35.88
C ASN A 440 -0.09 17.61 35.34
N PRO A 441 -0.46 18.67 36.09
CA PRO A 441 -0.26 20.03 35.64
C PRO A 441 1.22 20.40 35.53
N LEU A 442 1.51 21.33 34.64
CA LEU A 442 2.77 22.05 34.58
C LEU A 442 2.65 23.35 35.36
N VAL A 443 3.68 23.68 36.14
CA VAL A 443 3.73 24.92 36.91
C VAL A 443 4.69 25.89 36.24
N PHE A 444 4.19 27.06 35.86
CA PHE A 444 4.96 28.10 35.21
C PHE A 444 5.27 29.25 36.15
N THR A 445 6.53 29.69 36.12
CA THR A 445 7.03 30.83 36.91
C THR A 445 7.80 31.77 36.00
N THR A 446 7.66 33.07 36.24
CA THR A 446 8.43 34.09 35.52
C THR A 446 9.35 34.81 36.48
N ALA A 447 10.65 34.80 36.19
CA ALA A 447 11.66 35.55 36.93
C ALA A 447 12.62 36.20 35.93
N ASN A 448 12.97 37.47 36.13
CA ASN A 448 13.90 38.20 35.24
C ASN A 448 13.55 38.11 33.74
N ASN A 449 12.26 38.21 33.40
CA ASN A 449 11.71 38.05 32.03
C ASN A 449 11.92 36.66 31.39
N VAL A 450 12.39 35.67 32.14
CA VAL A 450 12.50 34.28 31.71
C VAL A 450 11.30 33.50 32.24
N VAL A 451 10.58 32.82 31.34
CA VAL A 451 9.49 31.91 31.71
C VAL A 451 10.08 30.51 31.87
N SER A 452 9.92 29.92 33.06
CA SER A 452 10.30 28.54 33.35
C SER A 452 9.08 27.69 33.59
N VAL A 453 9.18 26.40 33.27
CA VAL A 453 8.14 25.40 33.47
C VAL A 453 8.68 24.26 34.32
N LYS A 454 7.90 23.84 35.31
CA LYS A 454 8.19 22.69 36.18
C LYS A 454 7.14 21.61 36.00
N SER A 455 7.59 20.37 35.84
CA SER A 455 6.74 19.19 35.70
C SER A 455 6.44 18.51 37.04
N GLY A 456 5.49 17.56 37.04
CA GLY A 456 5.12 16.79 38.23
C GLY A 456 6.26 15.96 38.82
N SER A 457 7.21 15.51 37.99
CA SER A 457 8.44 14.82 38.42
C SER A 457 9.50 15.76 39.02
N GLY A 458 9.28 17.08 38.97
CA GLY A 458 10.21 18.09 39.46
C GLY A 458 11.18 18.62 38.41
N ILE A 459 11.23 18.04 37.21
CA ILE A 459 12.05 18.54 36.09
C ILE A 459 11.62 19.97 35.75
N THR A 460 12.60 20.87 35.62
CA THR A 460 12.40 22.27 35.28
C THR A 460 13.09 22.58 33.94
N ALA A 461 12.43 23.38 33.10
CA ALA A 461 12.97 23.82 31.82
C ALA A 461 12.65 25.30 31.59
N GLU A 462 13.50 25.99 30.84
CA GLU A 462 13.17 27.30 30.28
C GLU A 462 12.25 27.14 29.06
N VAL A 463 11.26 28.02 28.95
CA VAL A 463 10.41 28.16 27.76
C VAL A 463 11.11 29.10 26.78
N GLY A 464 11.88 28.51 25.87
CA GLY A 464 12.72 29.20 24.91
C GLY A 464 11.97 29.68 23.67
N THR A 465 12.67 29.68 22.53
CA THR A 465 12.22 30.19 21.23
C THR A 465 10.81 29.75 20.84
N GLU A 466 10.03 30.68 20.30
CA GLU A 466 8.70 30.43 19.74
C GLU A 466 8.81 30.07 18.26
N TYR A 467 8.14 29.01 17.84
CA TYR A 467 8.02 28.59 16.44
C TYR A 467 6.57 28.79 16.01
N ARG A 468 6.39 29.65 14.99
CA ARG A 468 5.07 30.05 14.48
C ARG A 468 5.12 30.21 12.96
N GLY A 469 4.04 29.83 12.27
CA GLY A 469 3.93 29.99 10.82
C GLY A 469 3.88 31.45 10.37
N ALA A 470 4.19 31.70 9.09
CA ALA A 470 4.41 33.03 8.51
C ALA A 470 3.21 34.00 8.51
N THR A 471 2.00 33.56 8.90
CA THR A 471 0.81 34.41 8.99
C THR A 471 -0.09 34.00 10.15
N GLY A 472 -0.13 34.83 11.20
CA GLY A 472 -1.29 35.16 12.06
C GLY A 472 -2.07 34.06 12.82
N VAL A 473 -2.32 32.90 12.24
CA VAL A 473 -3.19 31.84 12.78
C VAL A 473 -2.62 30.47 12.42
N THR A 474 -1.45 30.13 12.97
CA THR A 474 -1.21 28.72 13.28
C THR A 474 -2.06 28.42 14.49
N ASN A 475 -2.83 27.33 14.44
CA ASN A 475 -3.80 26.95 15.47
C ASN A 475 -3.12 26.56 16.80
N GLY A 476 -1.95 27.09 17.15
CA GLY A 476 -1.25 26.76 18.37
C GLY A 476 0.09 27.48 18.50
N TYR A 477 0.63 27.47 19.70
CA TYR A 477 2.01 27.89 19.96
C TYR A 477 2.92 26.67 20.06
N VAL A 478 4.14 26.78 19.55
CA VAL A 478 5.20 25.80 19.81
C VAL A 478 6.37 26.52 20.46
N TYR A 479 6.74 26.11 21.66
CA TYR A 479 7.88 26.65 22.39
C TYR A 479 8.94 25.58 22.57
N ARG A 480 10.19 25.95 22.28
CA ARG A 480 11.35 25.10 22.57
C ARG A 480 11.53 24.93 24.08
N VAL A 481 11.82 23.72 24.51
CA VAL A 481 12.28 23.42 25.88
C VAL A 481 13.52 22.53 25.83
N GLU A 482 14.41 22.67 26.81
CA GLU A 482 15.70 21.94 26.84
C GLU A 482 15.64 20.66 27.69
N GLN A 483 14.46 20.31 28.19
CA GLN A 483 14.26 19.11 28.99
C GLN A 483 12.97 18.41 28.56
N VAL A 484 12.96 17.08 28.66
CA VAL A 484 11.72 16.30 28.56
C VAL A 484 10.98 16.40 29.89
N LEU A 485 9.82 17.06 29.89
CA LEU A 485 8.94 17.20 31.03
C LEU A 485 8.24 15.87 31.31
N MET A 486 8.53 15.26 32.45
CA MET A 486 7.96 13.96 32.81
C MET A 486 6.82 14.10 33.83
N PRO A 487 5.76 13.27 33.71
CA PRO A 487 4.75 13.18 34.76
C PRO A 487 5.32 12.68 36.10
N ALA A 488 4.59 12.87 37.20
CA ALA A 488 5.10 12.57 38.55
C ALA A 488 5.45 11.10 38.83
N SER A 489 4.97 10.17 38.00
CA SER A 489 5.09 8.73 38.18
C SER A 489 6.32 8.10 37.50
N TYR A 490 7.30 8.91 37.07
CA TYR A 490 8.46 8.48 36.28
C TYR A 490 9.78 8.84 36.94
#